data_AF-N1J5J5-F1
#
_entry.id   AF-N1J5J5-F1
#
_cell.length_a   1.000
_cell.length_b   1.000
_cell.length_c   1.000
_cell.angle_alpha   90.00
_cell.angle_beta   90.00
_cell.angle_gamma   90.00
#
_symmetry.space_group_name_H-M   'P 1'
#
loop_
_entity.id
_entity.type
_entity.pdbx_description
1 polymer ?
#
loop_
_entity_poly.entity_id
_entity_poly.type
_entity_poly.pdbx_seq_one_letter_code
_entity_poly.pdbx_strand_id
1 'polypeptide(L)'
;MNHASSSIHSHPLHGSYSPFVGMSNKRTSTAAQKPPTSLAKSVIISEQASLIGINHITIGANTVIHPRSKLNSMNVPISIGNNCIISERCRIGLQGDLSPSEALSINIENGVVIETGAVVEASVIGEGCILEVNSKIGKGAILGKFCKIGPSCEVNDKEIIPDFTVIYGTGQRRIDSSGIESLKLKMVAKQIDVLRKIIPNSVAHFN
;
A
#
# COMPACT_ATOMS: atom_id res chain seq x y z
N MET A 1 39.84 -48.54 -59.60
CA MET A 1 39.31 -47.18 -59.78
C MET A 1 39.55 -46.40 -58.48
N ASN A 2 40.47 -45.43 -58.56
CA ASN A 2 40.65 -44.21 -57.75
C ASN A 2 40.68 -44.37 -56.21
N HIS A 3 41.82 -44.22 -55.51
CA HIS A 3 42.46 -42.95 -55.08
C HIS A 3 41.42 -41.93 -54.55
N ALA A 4 41.48 -41.39 -53.32
CA ALA A 4 42.65 -40.89 -52.59
C ALA A 4 42.37 -40.56 -51.09
N SER A 5 43.42 -40.67 -50.26
CA SER A 5 43.90 -39.73 -49.20
C SER A 5 43.06 -39.50 -47.92
N SER A 6 43.51 -39.95 -46.72
CA SER A 6 44.44 -39.30 -45.75
C SER A 6 43.95 -37.92 -45.25
N SER A 7 43.82 -37.62 -43.96
CA SER A 7 44.92 -37.55 -42.98
C SER A 7 44.43 -37.30 -41.54
N ILE A 8 45.28 -37.71 -40.62
CA ILE A 8 45.27 -37.54 -39.16
C ILE A 8 45.67 -36.10 -38.81
N HIS A 9 45.06 -35.46 -37.80
CA HIS A 9 45.77 -34.54 -36.90
C HIS A 9 45.04 -34.26 -35.59
N SER A 10 45.77 -34.50 -34.50
CA SER A 10 45.48 -34.22 -33.10
C SER A 10 45.94 -32.80 -32.70
N HIS A 11 45.15 -32.19 -31.80
CA HIS A 11 45.36 -31.02 -30.91
C HIS A 11 46.63 -30.15 -30.99
N PRO A 12 46.49 -28.83 -30.70
CA PRO A 12 46.84 -28.38 -29.35
C PRO A 12 45.82 -27.42 -28.70
N LEU A 13 45.78 -27.49 -27.38
CA LEU A 13 45.12 -26.57 -26.45
C LEU A 13 45.86 -25.23 -26.43
N HIS A 14 45.16 -24.13 -26.68
CA HIS A 14 45.62 -22.81 -26.23
C HIS A 14 44.41 -21.99 -25.76
N GLY A 15 44.43 -21.65 -24.48
CA GLY A 15 43.34 -20.97 -23.80
C GLY A 15 43.19 -19.53 -24.24
N SER A 16 41.93 -19.12 -24.39
CA SER A 16 41.52 -17.72 -24.38
C SER A 16 40.52 -17.55 -23.23
N TYR A 17 41.02 -17.06 -22.10
CA TYR A 17 40.19 -16.50 -21.03
C TYR A 17 39.53 -15.22 -21.57
N SER A 18 38.23 -15.26 -21.84
CA SER A 18 37.40 -14.06 -21.96
C SER A 18 36.93 -13.67 -20.55
N PRO A 19 37.12 -12.42 -20.09
CA PRO A 19 36.56 -12.00 -18.82
C PRO A 19 35.05 -11.87 -18.99
N PHE A 20 34.30 -12.74 -18.30
CA PHE A 20 32.87 -12.58 -18.10
C PHE A 20 32.68 -11.31 -17.26
N VAL A 21 32.39 -10.19 -17.92
CA VAL A 21 31.99 -8.95 -17.26
C VAL A 21 30.62 -9.21 -16.65
N GLY A 22 30.62 -9.56 -15.36
CA GLY A 22 29.42 -9.54 -14.54
C GLY A 22 28.90 -8.11 -14.49
N MET A 23 27.93 -7.79 -15.35
CA MET A 23 27.08 -6.61 -15.19
C MET A 23 26.24 -6.84 -13.92
N SER A 24 26.86 -6.53 -12.79
CA SER A 24 26.18 -6.31 -11.53
C SER A 24 25.22 -5.15 -11.80
N ASN A 25 23.93 -5.45 -11.97
CA ASN A 25 22.87 -4.47 -11.97
C ASN A 25 22.93 -3.77 -10.60
N LYS A 26 23.73 -2.70 -10.50
CA LYS A 26 23.55 -1.69 -9.49
C LYS A 26 22.15 -1.18 -9.74
N ARG A 27 21.18 -1.67 -8.97
CA ARG A 27 19.95 -0.94 -8.68
C ARG A 27 20.44 0.41 -8.18
N THR A 28 20.51 1.37 -9.09
CA THR A 28 20.53 2.78 -8.76
C THR A 28 19.28 2.96 -7.92
N SER A 29 19.47 3.02 -6.60
CA SER A 29 18.46 3.57 -5.72
C SER A 29 18.25 4.98 -6.21
N THR A 30 17.27 5.18 -7.08
CA THR A 30 16.68 6.49 -7.28
C THR A 30 16.37 6.96 -5.89
N ALA A 31 17.02 8.06 -5.46
CA ALA A 31 16.77 8.65 -4.17
C ALA A 31 15.25 8.71 -4.01
N ALA A 32 14.72 8.09 -2.95
CA ALA A 32 13.27 8.02 -2.74
C ALA A 32 12.76 9.44 -2.80
N GLN A 33 12.12 9.81 -3.92
CA GLN A 33 11.61 11.16 -4.10
C GLN A 33 10.54 11.32 -3.04
N LYS A 34 10.78 12.26 -2.13
CA LYS A 34 9.78 12.62 -1.12
C LYS A 34 8.58 13.17 -1.91
N PRO A 35 7.41 12.56 -1.80
CA PRO A 35 6.24 13.03 -2.53
C PRO A 35 5.86 14.42 -2.03
N PRO A 36 5.26 15.27 -2.87
CA PRO A 36 4.64 16.50 -2.38
C PRO A 36 3.51 16.14 -1.41
N THR A 37 3.51 16.72 -0.21
CA THR A 37 2.53 16.39 0.83
C THR A 37 1.75 17.59 1.34
N SER A 38 0.45 17.41 1.58
CA SER A 38 -0.37 18.36 2.36
C SER A 38 -0.83 17.67 3.65
N LEU A 39 -0.22 18.08 4.76
CA LEU A 39 -0.38 17.44 6.06
C LEU A 39 -1.11 18.39 7.01
N ALA A 40 -2.23 17.93 7.58
CA ALA A 40 -2.91 18.70 8.62
C ALA A 40 -2.04 18.86 9.88
N LYS A 41 -2.12 20.01 10.55
CA LYS A 41 -1.30 20.32 11.74
C LYS A 41 -1.42 19.29 12.88
N SER A 42 -2.58 18.64 13.00
CA SER A 42 -2.86 17.67 14.06
C SER A 42 -2.63 16.22 13.65
N VAL A 43 -2.09 15.96 12.45
CA VAL A 43 -1.70 14.62 12.01
C VAL A 43 -0.52 14.12 12.84
N ILE A 44 -0.42 12.79 12.96
CA ILE A 44 0.68 12.12 13.66
C ILE A 44 1.26 11.12 12.70
N ILE A 45 2.54 11.28 12.37
CA ILE A 45 3.25 10.36 11.51
C ILE A 45 4.50 9.92 12.27
N SER A 46 4.61 8.61 12.46
CA SER A 46 5.80 8.00 13.03
C SER A 46 7.01 8.25 12.12
N GLU A 47 8.19 8.49 12.70
CA GLU A 47 9.46 8.65 11.98
C GLU A 47 9.77 7.46 11.06
N GLN A 48 9.44 6.24 11.49
CA GLN A 48 9.65 5.02 10.72
C GLN A 48 8.61 4.78 9.62
N ALA A 49 7.63 5.67 9.44
CA ALA A 49 6.71 5.60 8.31
C ALA A 49 7.41 6.07 7.04
N SER A 50 7.04 5.50 5.90
CA SER A 50 7.66 5.81 4.61
C SER A 50 6.62 6.38 3.66
N LEU A 51 6.77 7.67 3.32
CA LEU A 51 6.03 8.32 2.25
C LEU A 51 6.95 8.39 1.03
N ILE A 52 6.60 7.70 -0.06
CA ILE A 52 7.40 7.67 -1.30
C ILE A 52 6.51 7.94 -2.50
N GLY A 53 7.04 8.62 -3.51
CA GLY A 53 6.33 8.80 -4.78
C GLY A 53 6.55 10.16 -5.40
N ILE A 54 5.90 10.36 -6.55
CA ILE A 54 5.92 11.63 -7.28
C ILE A 54 4.57 12.35 -7.21
N ASN A 55 3.49 11.61 -6.94
CA ASN A 55 2.16 12.18 -6.82
C ASN A 55 1.89 12.67 -5.41
N HIS A 56 0.92 13.56 -5.32
CA HIS A 56 0.57 14.22 -4.08
C HIS A 56 -0.02 13.27 -3.04
N ILE A 57 0.40 13.43 -1.78
CA ILE A 57 -0.17 12.75 -0.62
C ILE A 57 -0.85 13.78 0.28
N THR A 58 -2.15 13.64 0.49
CA THR A 58 -2.94 14.50 1.39
C THR A 58 -3.33 13.69 2.62
N ILE A 59 -3.10 14.24 3.82
CA ILE A 59 -3.50 13.58 5.08
C ILE A 59 -4.26 14.57 5.96
N GLY A 60 -5.48 14.19 6.32
CA GLY A 60 -6.40 14.96 7.14
C GLY A 60 -6.02 15.06 8.61
N ALA A 61 -6.79 15.89 9.32
CA ALA A 61 -6.61 16.16 10.74
C ALA A 61 -6.86 14.92 11.60
N ASN A 62 -6.12 14.82 12.70
CA ASN A 62 -6.27 13.76 13.69
C ASN A 62 -6.07 12.35 13.14
N THR A 63 -5.40 12.22 12.01
CA THR A 63 -5.03 10.92 11.44
C THR A 63 -3.68 10.48 12.02
N VAL A 64 -3.56 9.19 12.31
CA VAL A 64 -2.38 8.59 12.92
C VAL A 64 -1.78 7.54 11.99
N ILE A 65 -0.50 7.69 11.67
CA ILE A 65 0.27 6.76 10.84
C ILE A 65 1.35 6.11 11.70
N HIS A 66 1.22 4.80 11.90
CA HIS A 66 2.10 3.98 12.72
C HIS A 66 3.45 3.71 12.03
N PRO A 67 4.48 3.28 12.80
CA PRO A 67 5.78 2.88 12.28
C PRO A 67 5.70 1.86 11.13
N ARG A 68 6.68 1.87 10.23
CA ARG A 68 6.85 0.90 9.14
C ARG A 68 5.69 0.79 8.14
N SER A 69 4.67 1.63 8.26
CA SER A 69 3.66 1.82 7.23
C SER A 69 4.31 2.46 6.00
N LYS A 70 3.83 2.09 4.81
CA LYS A 70 4.38 2.55 3.54
C LYS A 70 3.23 3.10 2.70
N LEU A 71 3.32 4.39 2.38
CA LEU A 71 2.44 5.05 1.43
C LEU A 71 3.24 5.28 0.15
N ASN A 72 2.81 4.65 -0.94
CA ASN A 72 3.45 4.71 -2.24
C ASN A 72 2.58 5.44 -3.25
N SER A 73 2.85 6.72 -3.46
CA SER A 73 2.20 7.58 -4.45
C SER A 73 2.98 7.68 -5.77
N MET A 74 3.78 6.66 -6.12
CA MET A 74 4.53 6.67 -7.39
C MET A 74 3.60 6.69 -8.61
N ASN A 75 2.55 5.86 -8.58
CA ASN A 75 1.65 5.69 -9.71
C ASN A 75 0.41 6.59 -9.60
N VAL A 76 -0.16 6.71 -8.39
CA VAL A 76 -1.43 7.40 -8.14
C VAL A 76 -1.31 8.35 -6.93
N PRO A 77 -2.06 9.47 -6.91
CA PRO A 77 -2.17 10.29 -5.71
C PRO A 77 -2.92 9.54 -4.60
N ILE A 78 -2.59 9.88 -3.34
CA ILE A 78 -3.19 9.29 -2.15
C ILE A 78 -3.82 10.40 -1.30
N SER A 79 -5.11 10.27 -1.01
CA SER A 79 -5.84 11.18 -0.12
C SER A 79 -6.36 10.39 1.07
N ILE A 80 -6.02 10.83 2.28
CA ILE A 80 -6.47 10.26 3.54
C ILE A 80 -7.26 11.31 4.31
N GLY A 81 -8.47 10.97 4.72
CA GLY A 81 -9.38 11.83 5.45
C GLY A 81 -8.95 12.07 6.90
N ASN A 82 -9.90 12.60 7.66
CA ASN A 82 -9.73 12.94 9.07
C ASN A 82 -10.00 11.74 9.97
N ASN A 83 -9.41 11.75 11.16
CA ASN A 83 -9.64 10.75 12.20
C ASN A 83 -9.38 9.30 11.73
N CYS A 84 -8.39 9.09 10.86
CA CYS A 84 -8.03 7.74 10.40
C CYS A 84 -6.90 7.14 11.25
N ILE A 85 -6.84 5.82 11.30
CA ILE A 85 -5.74 5.08 11.95
C ILE A 85 -5.13 4.14 10.94
N ILE A 86 -3.86 4.38 10.59
CA ILE A 86 -3.07 3.51 9.72
C ILE A 86 -2.04 2.77 10.59
N SER A 87 -2.24 1.48 10.77
CA SER A 87 -1.45 0.65 11.68
C SER A 87 -0.09 0.24 11.11
N GLU A 88 0.71 -0.47 11.93
CA GLU A 88 2.07 -0.85 11.55
C GLU A 88 2.09 -1.73 10.29
N ARG A 89 3.11 -1.58 9.44
CA ARG A 89 3.32 -2.41 8.24
C ARG A 89 2.22 -2.36 7.18
N CYS A 90 1.25 -1.45 7.26
CA CYS A 90 0.29 -1.24 6.18
C CYS A 90 1.00 -0.81 4.90
N ARG A 91 0.49 -1.26 3.75
CA ARG A 91 0.94 -0.84 2.42
C ARG A 91 -0.22 -0.18 1.70
N ILE A 92 -0.12 1.12 1.47
CA ILE A 92 -1.14 1.91 0.78
C ILE A 92 -0.49 2.46 -0.48
N GLY A 93 -1.09 2.22 -1.64
CA GLY A 93 -0.47 2.58 -2.90
C GLY A 93 -0.62 1.46 -3.90
N LEU A 94 -0.81 1.84 -5.16
CA LEU A 94 -0.93 0.90 -6.25
C LEU A 94 0.42 0.24 -6.54
N GLN A 95 0.48 -1.09 -6.52
CA GLN A 95 1.62 -1.86 -7.00
C GLN A 95 1.36 -2.31 -8.44
N GLY A 96 2.28 -1.97 -9.33
CA GLY A 96 2.24 -2.34 -10.74
C GLY A 96 1.85 -1.18 -11.65
N ASP A 97 1.89 -1.46 -12.95
CA ASP A 97 1.72 -0.43 -13.97
C ASP A 97 0.24 -0.02 -14.11
N LEU A 98 0.04 1.28 -14.25
CA LEU A 98 -1.23 1.84 -14.67
C LEU A 98 -1.38 1.62 -16.17
N SER A 99 -2.54 1.11 -16.59
CA SER A 99 -2.95 1.29 -17.97
C SER A 99 -3.17 2.79 -18.20
N PRO A 100 -2.64 3.38 -19.30
CA PRO A 100 -2.69 4.82 -19.54
C PRO A 100 -4.10 5.45 -19.56
N SER A 101 -5.15 4.63 -19.64
CA SER A 101 -6.55 5.05 -19.70
C SER A 101 -7.24 5.16 -18.34
N GLU A 102 -6.61 4.72 -17.25
CA GLU A 102 -7.26 4.66 -15.93
C GLU A 102 -6.71 5.75 -15.01
N ALA A 103 -7.46 6.86 -14.90
CA ALA A 103 -7.24 7.87 -13.88
C ALA A 103 -7.67 7.31 -12.51
N LEU A 104 -6.76 6.58 -11.87
CA LEU A 104 -6.95 6.04 -10.52
C LEU A 104 -6.36 6.98 -9.47
N SER A 105 -7.03 7.05 -8.34
CA SER A 105 -6.56 7.71 -7.12
C SER A 105 -6.97 6.86 -5.94
N ILE A 106 -6.20 6.87 -4.85
CA ILE A 106 -6.59 6.19 -3.62
C ILE A 106 -7.20 7.23 -2.69
N ASN A 107 -8.50 7.12 -2.42
CA ASN A 107 -9.23 8.00 -1.52
C ASN A 107 -9.73 7.24 -0.29
N ILE A 108 -9.15 7.53 0.86
CA ILE A 108 -9.56 7.00 2.16
C ILE A 108 -10.36 8.10 2.85
N GLU A 109 -11.66 7.86 3.10
CA GLU A 109 -12.54 8.82 3.76
C GLU A 109 -12.28 8.92 5.28
N ASN A 110 -13.14 9.61 6.02
CA ASN A 110 -12.96 9.88 7.44
C ASN A 110 -13.19 8.63 8.31
N GLY A 111 -12.54 8.59 9.48
CA GLY A 111 -12.83 7.57 10.50
C GLY A 111 -12.43 6.15 10.09
N VAL A 112 -11.63 5.99 9.04
CA VAL A 112 -11.20 4.68 8.55
C VAL A 112 -10.09 4.12 9.42
N VAL A 113 -10.19 2.84 9.77
CA VAL A 113 -9.17 2.09 10.51
C VAL A 113 -8.57 1.03 9.60
N ILE A 114 -7.27 1.10 9.41
CA ILE A 114 -6.48 0.12 8.65
C ILE A 114 -5.54 -0.56 9.64
N GLU A 115 -5.79 -1.84 9.89
CA GLU A 115 -5.03 -2.64 10.84
C GLU A 115 -3.75 -3.22 10.23
N THR A 116 -2.92 -3.77 11.12
CA THR A 116 -1.54 -4.16 10.83
C THR A 116 -1.42 -5.04 9.60
N GLY A 117 -0.48 -4.69 8.72
CA GLY A 117 -0.15 -5.50 7.55
C GLY A 117 -1.16 -5.48 6.41
N ALA A 118 -2.28 -4.76 6.54
CA ALA A 118 -3.26 -4.63 5.46
C ALA A 118 -2.65 -3.95 4.22
N VAL A 119 -3.13 -4.37 3.04
CA VAL A 119 -2.72 -3.86 1.73
C VAL A 119 -3.90 -3.17 1.07
N VAL A 120 -3.70 -1.93 0.62
CA VAL A 120 -4.75 -1.09 0.04
C VAL A 120 -4.34 -0.55 -1.32
N GLU A 121 -5.02 -1.06 -2.34
CA GLU A 121 -4.93 -0.64 -3.74
C GLU A 121 -6.29 -0.14 -4.27
N ALA A 122 -7.25 0.04 -3.35
CA ALA A 122 -8.60 0.50 -3.61
C ALA A 122 -8.62 1.91 -4.24
N SER A 123 -9.65 2.18 -5.05
CA SER A 123 -9.93 3.55 -5.49
C SER A 123 -10.55 4.37 -4.35
N VAL A 124 -11.52 3.79 -3.65
CA VAL A 124 -12.26 4.47 -2.58
C VAL A 124 -12.45 3.55 -1.38
N ILE A 125 -12.20 4.06 -0.18
CA ILE A 125 -12.60 3.45 1.09
C ILE A 125 -13.53 4.42 1.81
N GLY A 126 -14.80 4.07 1.91
CA GLY A 126 -15.83 4.89 2.54
C GLY A 126 -15.63 5.12 4.03
N GLU A 127 -16.33 6.13 4.54
CA GLU A 127 -16.26 6.56 5.94
C GLU A 127 -16.49 5.41 6.93
N GLY A 128 -15.69 5.38 8.00
CA GLY A 128 -15.89 4.46 9.12
C GLY A 128 -15.60 3.00 8.79
N CYS A 129 -14.98 2.71 7.65
CA CYS A 129 -14.55 1.35 7.31
C CYS A 129 -13.45 0.84 8.24
N ILE A 130 -13.46 -0.48 8.48
CA ILE A 130 -12.43 -1.17 9.26
C ILE A 130 -11.83 -2.27 8.39
N LEU A 131 -10.55 -2.14 8.08
CA LEU A 131 -9.76 -3.15 7.37
C LEU A 131 -8.91 -3.90 8.39
N GLU A 132 -9.28 -5.13 8.72
CA GLU A 132 -8.59 -5.89 9.76
C GLU A 132 -7.23 -6.43 9.29
N VAL A 133 -6.49 -7.01 10.24
CA VAL A 133 -5.11 -7.49 10.06
C VAL A 133 -4.92 -8.31 8.78
N ASN A 134 -3.91 -7.93 7.99
CA ASN A 134 -3.53 -8.58 6.72
C ASN A 134 -4.64 -8.66 5.66
N SER A 135 -5.73 -7.91 5.79
CA SER A 135 -6.72 -7.79 4.72
C SER A 135 -6.10 -7.16 3.46
N LYS A 136 -6.62 -7.54 2.30
CA LYS A 136 -6.15 -7.04 1.01
C LYS A 136 -7.31 -6.43 0.23
N ILE A 137 -7.15 -5.19 -0.19
CA ILE A 137 -8.15 -4.49 -0.99
C ILE A 137 -7.59 -4.29 -2.38
N GLY A 138 -8.20 -4.97 -3.35
CA GLY A 138 -7.76 -5.03 -4.73
C GLY A 138 -7.76 -3.70 -5.46
N LYS A 139 -7.06 -3.68 -6.59
CA LYS A 139 -6.85 -2.51 -7.44
C LYS A 139 -8.18 -1.92 -7.87
N GLY A 140 -8.40 -0.65 -7.55
CA GLY A 140 -9.59 0.08 -8.00
C GLY A 140 -10.89 -0.37 -7.35
N ALA A 141 -10.85 -1.20 -6.31
CA ALA A 141 -12.03 -1.54 -5.54
C ALA A 141 -12.66 -0.30 -4.88
N ILE A 142 -13.97 -0.35 -4.65
CA ILE A 142 -14.76 0.73 -4.06
C ILE A 142 -15.49 0.15 -2.85
N LEU A 143 -15.13 0.59 -1.66
CA LEU A 143 -15.83 0.24 -0.43
C LEU A 143 -16.80 1.37 -0.08
N GLY A 144 -18.05 1.01 0.15
CA GLY A 144 -19.06 1.86 0.75
C GLY A 144 -18.74 2.21 2.20
N LYS A 145 -19.68 2.84 2.90
CA LYS A 145 -19.51 3.31 4.28
C LYS A 145 -19.67 2.19 5.30
N PHE A 146 -18.97 2.30 6.42
CA PHE A 146 -19.05 1.39 7.56
C PHE A 146 -18.86 -0.09 7.22
N CYS A 147 -18.10 -0.38 6.15
CA CYS A 147 -17.75 -1.75 5.79
C CYS A 147 -16.70 -2.30 6.76
N LYS A 148 -16.69 -3.63 6.93
CA LYS A 148 -15.69 -4.33 7.72
C LYS A 148 -15.07 -5.46 6.90
N ILE A 149 -13.77 -5.42 6.69
CA ILE A 149 -13.03 -6.47 5.99
C ILE A 149 -12.30 -7.29 7.03
N GLY A 150 -12.67 -8.56 7.15
CA GLY A 150 -12.14 -9.48 8.14
C GLY A 150 -10.65 -9.78 7.97
N PRO A 151 -10.04 -10.48 8.94
CA PRO A 151 -8.61 -10.70 8.95
C PRO A 151 -8.21 -11.63 7.81
N SER A 152 -7.18 -11.27 7.06
CA SER A 152 -6.73 -12.00 5.86
C SER A 152 -7.80 -12.16 4.77
N CYS A 153 -8.91 -11.40 4.81
CA CYS A 153 -9.89 -11.38 3.73
C CYS A 153 -9.39 -10.54 2.56
N GLU A 154 -9.90 -10.85 1.37
CA GLU A 154 -9.53 -10.19 0.13
C GLU A 154 -10.77 -9.64 -0.58
N VAL A 155 -10.68 -8.39 -1.03
CA VAL A 155 -11.65 -7.76 -1.93
C VAL A 155 -11.03 -7.74 -3.31
N ASN A 156 -11.78 -8.17 -4.32
CA ASN A 156 -11.24 -8.30 -5.66
C ASN A 156 -10.98 -6.93 -6.31
N ASP A 157 -10.16 -6.94 -7.36
CA ASP A 157 -9.94 -5.75 -8.18
C ASP A 157 -11.26 -5.23 -8.77
N LYS A 158 -11.43 -3.90 -8.74
CA LYS A 158 -12.59 -3.16 -9.26
C LYS A 158 -13.93 -3.59 -8.66
N GLU A 159 -13.90 -4.33 -7.55
CA GLU A 159 -15.08 -4.77 -6.86
C GLU A 159 -15.75 -3.62 -6.10
N ILE A 160 -17.08 -3.57 -6.14
CA ILE A 160 -17.88 -2.60 -5.40
C ILE A 160 -18.51 -3.30 -4.20
N ILE A 161 -18.14 -2.88 -3.01
CA ILE A 161 -18.68 -3.37 -1.74
C ILE A 161 -19.72 -2.36 -1.22
N PRO A 162 -20.99 -2.74 -1.08
CA PRO A 162 -22.03 -1.85 -0.58
C PRO A 162 -21.80 -1.44 0.89
N ASP A 163 -22.40 -0.33 1.29
CA ASP A 163 -22.41 0.14 2.68
C ASP A 163 -22.80 -0.96 3.67
N PHE A 164 -22.23 -0.91 4.88
CA PHE A 164 -22.49 -1.83 5.98
C PHE A 164 -22.13 -3.29 5.71
N THR A 165 -21.37 -3.58 4.64
CA THR A 165 -20.98 -4.96 4.33
C THR A 165 -19.83 -5.41 5.22
N VAL A 166 -19.96 -6.60 5.80
CA VAL A 166 -18.89 -7.30 6.50
C VAL A 166 -18.45 -8.51 5.68
N ILE A 167 -17.18 -8.53 5.29
CA ILE A 167 -16.54 -9.67 4.64
C ILE A 167 -15.78 -10.46 5.69
N TYR A 168 -15.94 -11.78 5.72
CA TYR A 168 -15.30 -12.65 6.69
C TYR A 168 -15.02 -14.05 6.13
N GLY A 169 -14.15 -14.81 6.80
CA GLY A 169 -13.77 -16.15 6.39
C GLY A 169 -13.22 -16.18 4.95
N THR A 170 -13.67 -17.15 4.15
CA THR A 170 -13.27 -17.31 2.75
C THR A 170 -14.16 -16.49 1.81
N GLY A 171 -14.27 -15.18 2.05
CA GLY A 171 -15.03 -14.25 1.21
C GLY A 171 -16.55 -14.20 1.47
N GLN A 172 -17.01 -14.78 2.57
CA GLN A 172 -18.42 -14.71 2.99
C GLN A 172 -18.81 -13.27 3.32
N ARG A 173 -20.08 -12.93 3.10
CA ARG A 173 -20.59 -11.57 3.31
C ARG A 173 -21.84 -11.57 4.17
N ARG A 174 -21.95 -10.55 5.01
CA ARG A 174 -23.17 -10.24 5.75
C ARG A 174 -23.35 -8.73 5.82
N ILE A 175 -24.58 -8.29 6.03
CA ILE A 175 -24.86 -6.89 6.31
C ILE A 175 -24.77 -6.66 7.82
N ASP A 176 -24.11 -5.58 8.21
CA ASP A 176 -24.08 -5.10 9.58
C ASP A 176 -25.31 -4.23 9.83
N SER A 177 -26.28 -4.76 10.57
CA SER A 177 -27.48 -4.04 10.99
C SER A 177 -27.44 -3.61 12.46
N SER A 178 -26.23 -3.55 13.05
CA SER A 178 -26.06 -3.25 14.47
C SER A 178 -26.42 -1.81 14.85
N GLY A 179 -26.41 -0.85 13.92
CA GLY A 179 -26.80 0.55 14.19
C GLY A 179 -25.88 1.29 15.16
N ILE A 180 -24.64 0.81 15.32
CA ILE A 180 -23.64 1.35 16.26
C ILE A 180 -22.57 2.19 15.57
N GLU A 181 -22.84 2.74 14.39
CA GLU A 181 -21.88 3.49 13.57
C GLU A 181 -21.29 4.68 14.34
N SER A 182 -22.17 5.44 15.00
CA SER A 182 -21.77 6.60 15.80
C SER A 182 -20.91 6.22 17.00
N LEU A 183 -21.12 5.04 17.58
CA LEU A 183 -20.30 4.50 18.66
C LEU A 183 -18.92 4.08 18.13
N LYS A 184 -18.86 3.43 16.96
CA LYS A 184 -17.58 3.08 16.31
C LYS A 184 -16.73 4.32 16.07
N LEU A 185 -17.29 5.38 15.47
CA LEU A 185 -16.57 6.64 15.24
C LEU A 185 -16.08 7.28 16.54
N LYS A 186 -16.90 7.27 17.60
CA LYS A 186 -16.48 7.76 18.94
C LYS A 186 -15.36 6.91 19.53
N MET A 187 -15.40 5.59 19.33
CA MET A 187 -14.33 4.69 19.78
C MET A 187 -13.02 4.96 19.04
N VAL A 188 -13.07 5.16 17.72
CA VAL A 188 -11.90 5.54 16.91
C VAL A 188 -11.32 6.87 17.39
N ALA A 189 -12.16 7.88 17.64
CA ALA A 189 -11.70 9.16 18.18
C ALA A 189 -10.98 9.00 19.53
N LYS A 190 -11.53 8.21 20.45
CA LYS A 190 -10.87 7.90 21.73
C LYS A 190 -9.55 7.15 21.54
N GLN A 191 -9.50 6.22 20.59
CA GLN A 191 -8.27 5.49 20.27
C GLN A 191 -7.19 6.45 19.75
N ILE A 192 -7.55 7.42 18.91
CA ILE A 192 -6.65 8.47 18.44
C ILE A 192 -6.11 9.31 19.61
N ASP A 193 -6.95 9.69 20.57
CA ASP A 193 -6.52 10.47 21.74
C ASP A 193 -5.48 9.72 22.58
N VAL A 194 -5.61 8.40 22.69
CA VAL A 194 -4.64 7.54 23.36
C VAL A 194 -3.36 7.43 22.54
N LEU A 195 -3.47 7.10 21.24
CA LEU A 195 -2.33 6.94 20.34
C LEU A 195 -1.49 8.22 20.23
N ARG A 196 -2.13 9.39 20.30
CA ARG A 196 -1.47 10.70 20.29
C ARG A 196 -0.54 10.93 21.47
N LYS A 197 -0.77 10.26 22.60
CA LYS A 197 0.10 10.34 23.79
C LYS A 197 1.27 9.36 23.72
N ILE A 198 1.17 8.33 22.88
CA ILE A 198 2.12 7.21 22.85
C ILE A 198 3.07 7.31 21.65
N ILE A 199 2.56 7.74 20.48
CA ILE A 199 3.33 7.79 19.24
C ILE A 199 4.06 9.15 19.16
N PRO A 200 5.40 9.17 19.12
CA PRO A 200 6.16 10.40 18.93
C PRO A 200 5.81 11.05 17.59
N ASN A 201 5.35 12.29 17.62
CA ASN A 201 4.95 12.99 16.40
C ASN A 201 6.20 13.48 15.63
N SER A 202 6.42 12.93 14.44
CA SER A 202 7.61 13.23 13.61
C SER A 202 7.25 13.90 12.28
N VAL A 203 6.09 14.58 12.21
CA VAL A 203 5.58 15.22 10.99
C VAL A 203 6.56 16.22 10.36
N ALA A 204 7.43 16.86 11.15
CA ALA A 204 8.44 17.79 10.65
C ALA A 204 9.44 17.17 9.64
N HIS A 205 9.60 15.84 9.59
CA HIS A 205 10.48 15.18 8.62
C HIS A 205 9.89 15.07 7.21
N PHE A 206 8.57 15.26 7.10
CA PHE A 206 7.79 15.00 5.89
C PHE A 206 7.28 16.27 5.21
N ASN A 207 7.42 17.44 5.84
CA ASN A 207 7.19 18.75 5.22
C ASN A 207 8.40 19.24 4.42
#